data_AF-A0A960E1M9-F1
#
_entry.id   AF-A0A960E1M9-F1
#
_cell.length_a   1.000
_cell.length_b   1.000
_cell.length_c   1.000
_cell.angle_alpha   90.00
_cell.angle_beta   90.00
_cell.angle_gamma   90.00
#
_symmetry.space_group_name_H-M   'P 1'
#
loop_
_entity.id
_entity.type
_entity.pdbx_description
1 polymer ?
#
loop_
_entity_poly.entity_id
_entity_poly.type
_entity_poly.pdbx_seq_one_letter_code
_entity_poly.pdbx_strand_id
1 'polypeptide(L)'
;SPLRARHRRDRPSGHGDDRRVAAFFSGGVDSFDLVAEHGDDIDDLLFVRGFDIVVHDRERNAEVLAVVQDAADAVGKPLVVIDTDLRDFSDPTCDWTWYVYAGLVSTALLLERTHRLTLCAASMADRFLPEAMTSIRGRPIGNERTALRIEGRQATRVEKLARVAASGLARDTLRVCWQNLPGTLNCGTCAKCTRTMAGLAAIGALGEIATLPDELDLDAVAVHPALTQSDRYYLTETLEAAEANGVTDLAAALRRAL
;
A
#
# COMPACT_ATOMS: atom_id res chain seq x y z
N SER A 1 -27.18 -12.40 -26.10
CA SER A 1 -27.07 -12.75 -24.67
C SER A 1 -25.65 -12.49 -24.19
N PRO A 2 -25.43 -11.64 -23.18
CA PRO A 2 -24.08 -11.32 -22.74
C PRO A 2 -23.51 -12.48 -21.91
N LEU A 3 -22.30 -12.90 -22.28
CA LEU A 3 -21.50 -13.90 -21.57
C LEU A 3 -21.10 -13.33 -20.20
N ARG A 4 -21.66 -13.88 -19.12
CA ARG A 4 -21.18 -13.64 -17.76
C ARG A 4 -19.84 -14.35 -17.58
N ALA A 5 -18.75 -13.59 -17.58
CA ALA A 5 -17.45 -14.08 -17.13
C ALA A 5 -17.54 -14.35 -15.62
N ARG A 6 -17.56 -15.63 -15.24
CA ARG A 6 -17.36 -16.03 -13.84
C ARG A 6 -15.85 -16.06 -13.62
N HIS A 7 -15.35 -15.23 -12.72
CA HIS A 7 -13.97 -15.28 -12.24
C HIS A 7 -13.79 -16.65 -11.56
N ARG A 8 -13.19 -17.60 -12.27
CA ARG A 8 -12.83 -18.90 -11.69
C ARG A 8 -11.57 -18.64 -10.87
N ARG A 9 -11.70 -18.67 -9.53
CA ARG A 9 -10.52 -18.84 -8.65
C ARG A 9 -9.97 -20.22 -8.98
N ASP A 10 -8.95 -20.30 -9.83
CA ASP A 10 -8.20 -21.52 -10.02
C ASP A 10 -7.45 -21.80 -8.72
N ARG A 11 -8.04 -22.66 -7.88
CA ARG A 11 -7.30 -23.38 -6.85
C ARG A 11 -6.35 -24.34 -7.57
N PRO A 12 -5.03 -24.28 -7.35
CA PRO A 12 -4.14 -25.32 -7.85
C PRO A 12 -4.57 -26.66 -7.27
N SER A 13 -4.85 -27.61 -8.16
CA SER A 13 -5.14 -29.01 -7.85
C SER A 13 -3.98 -29.64 -7.08
N GLY A 14 -4.31 -30.35 -5.98
CA GLY A 14 -3.37 -30.87 -5.01
C GLY A 14 -2.31 -31.81 -5.60
N HIS A 15 -1.06 -31.35 -5.58
CA HIS A 15 0.03 -31.91 -4.78
C HIS A 15 0.56 -30.69 -3.99
N GLY A 16 0.16 -30.56 -2.73
CA GLY A 16 0.23 -29.29 -1.98
C GLY A 16 1.65 -28.75 -1.89
N ASP A 17 1.89 -27.62 -2.53
CA ASP A 17 3.08 -26.83 -2.26
C ASP A 17 2.89 -26.15 -0.90
N ASP A 18 3.36 -26.80 0.16
CA ASP A 18 3.25 -26.34 1.56
C ASP A 18 4.10 -25.07 1.85
N ARG A 19 4.76 -24.51 0.83
CA ARG A 19 5.50 -23.25 0.95
C ARG A 19 4.56 -22.07 1.13
N ARG A 20 5.04 -21.11 1.90
CA ARG A 20 4.28 -20.00 2.48
C ARG A 20 3.95 -18.93 1.45
N VAL A 21 2.93 -18.14 1.74
CA VAL A 21 2.58 -16.92 0.99
C VAL A 21 2.96 -15.71 1.83
N ALA A 22 3.74 -14.83 1.24
CA ALA A 22 4.15 -13.58 1.86
C ALA A 22 3.35 -12.40 1.30
N ALA A 23 3.27 -11.32 2.07
CA ALA A 23 2.79 -10.02 1.59
C ALA A 23 3.75 -8.90 2.01
N PHE A 24 4.10 -8.00 1.09
CA PHE A 24 4.86 -6.80 1.46
C PHE A 24 4.03 -5.92 2.39
N PHE A 25 4.62 -5.53 3.51
CA PHE A 25 3.94 -4.86 4.59
C PHE A 25 4.79 -3.75 5.20
N SER A 26 4.40 -2.50 4.94
CA SER A 26 5.07 -1.29 5.44
C SER A 26 4.26 -0.53 6.50
N GLY A 27 3.11 -1.08 6.91
CA GLY A 27 2.16 -0.39 7.80
C GLY A 27 1.36 0.72 7.13
N GLY A 28 1.45 0.87 5.81
CA GLY A 28 0.67 1.81 5.03
C GLY A 28 -0.69 1.26 4.59
N VAL A 29 -1.55 2.14 4.06
CA VAL A 29 -2.89 1.79 3.56
C VAL A 29 -2.84 0.66 2.54
N ASP A 30 -1.90 0.68 1.58
CA ASP A 30 -1.85 -0.33 0.52
C ASP A 30 -1.49 -1.72 1.06
N SER A 31 -0.59 -1.80 2.05
CA SER A 31 -0.27 -3.06 2.70
C SER A 31 -1.37 -3.57 3.62
N PHE A 32 -2.06 -2.68 4.33
CA PHE A 32 -3.23 -3.07 5.14
C PHE A 32 -4.40 -3.51 4.27
N ASP A 33 -4.62 -2.86 3.13
CA ASP A 33 -5.63 -3.25 2.16
C ASP A 33 -5.39 -4.66 1.63
N LEU A 34 -4.13 -4.97 1.31
CA LEU A 34 -3.71 -6.29 0.86
C LEU A 34 -3.99 -7.37 1.92
N VAL A 35 -3.73 -7.07 3.20
CA VAL A 35 -4.05 -7.96 4.32
C VAL A 35 -5.56 -8.09 4.52
N ALA A 36 -6.32 -7.00 4.40
CA ALA A 36 -7.77 -7.02 4.53
C ALA A 36 -8.43 -7.88 3.44
N GLU A 37 -7.87 -7.90 2.23
CA GLU A 37 -8.42 -8.67 1.11
C GLU A 37 -7.92 -10.14 1.07
N HIS A 38 -6.67 -10.39 1.47
CA HIS A 38 -6.01 -11.70 1.32
C HIS A 38 -5.53 -12.32 2.63
N GLY A 39 -5.95 -11.81 3.79
CA GLY A 39 -5.40 -12.20 5.10
C GLY A 39 -5.44 -13.71 5.41
N ASP A 40 -6.45 -14.42 4.91
CA ASP A 40 -6.56 -15.88 5.05
C ASP A 40 -5.53 -16.64 4.21
N ASP A 41 -5.08 -16.06 3.10
CA ASP A 41 -4.11 -16.64 2.18
C ASP A 41 -2.66 -16.27 2.53
N ILE A 42 -2.44 -15.26 3.39
CA ILE A 42 -1.12 -14.74 3.78
C ILE A 42 -0.61 -15.47 5.02
N ASP A 43 0.60 -16.01 4.94
CA ASP A 43 1.28 -16.66 6.06
C ASP A 43 2.25 -15.72 6.80
N ASP A 44 2.97 -14.87 6.07
CA ASP A 44 4.00 -13.95 6.59
C ASP A 44 3.85 -12.54 6.01
N LEU A 45 4.20 -11.53 6.82
CA LEU A 45 4.36 -10.16 6.40
C LEU A 45 5.84 -9.86 6.15
N LEU A 46 6.17 -9.16 5.06
CA LEU A 46 7.55 -8.81 4.71
C LEU A 46 7.79 -7.31 4.86
N PHE A 47 8.76 -6.93 5.68
CA PHE A 47 9.24 -5.56 5.78
C PHE A 47 10.69 -5.46 5.31
N VAL A 48 10.95 -4.55 4.35
CA VAL A 48 12.29 -4.39 3.75
C VAL A 48 12.91 -3.07 4.19
N ARG A 49 13.94 -3.14 5.04
CA ARG A 49 14.77 -1.99 5.40
C ARG A 49 15.76 -1.71 4.26
N GLY A 50 15.89 -0.44 3.90
CA GLY A 50 16.60 -0.01 2.69
C GLY A 50 15.69 0.40 1.53
N PHE A 51 14.38 0.16 1.59
CA PHE A 51 13.42 0.68 0.60
C PHE A 51 12.93 2.08 0.95
N ASP A 52 12.30 2.26 2.12
CA ASP A 52 11.75 3.58 2.50
C ASP A 52 12.74 4.43 3.30
N ILE A 53 13.63 3.77 4.05
CA ILE A 53 14.63 4.38 4.92
C ILE A 53 15.98 3.76 4.58
N VAL A 54 16.98 4.61 4.35
CA VAL A 54 18.36 4.18 4.09
C VAL A 54 18.85 3.27 5.21
N VAL A 55 19.52 2.16 4.88
CA VAL A 55 19.85 1.09 5.84
C VAL A 55 20.82 1.56 6.93
N HIS A 56 21.58 2.62 6.67
CA HIS A 56 22.53 3.19 7.61
C HIS A 56 21.92 4.11 8.69
N ASP A 57 20.66 4.56 8.50
CA ASP A 57 19.93 5.36 9.49
C ASP A 57 19.33 4.43 10.57
N ARG A 58 20.20 3.93 11.46
CA ARG A 58 19.86 2.86 12.41
C ARG A 58 18.77 3.24 13.40
N GLU A 59 18.77 4.47 13.88
CA GLU A 59 17.79 4.96 14.85
C GLU A 59 16.40 5.00 14.22
N ARG A 60 16.27 5.66 13.06
CA ARG A 60 15.00 5.73 12.35
C ARG A 60 14.50 4.37 11.87
N ASN A 61 15.40 3.48 11.44
CA ASN A 61 15.03 2.10 11.09
C ASN A 61 14.51 1.33 12.30
N ALA A 62 15.08 1.52 13.49
CA ALA A 62 14.62 0.85 14.70
C ALA A 62 13.23 1.36 15.12
N GLU A 63 13.01 2.68 15.06
CA GLU A 63 11.70 3.29 15.35
C GLU A 63 10.62 2.78 14.39
N VAL A 64 10.88 2.82 13.08
CA VAL A 64 9.89 2.36 12.09
C VAL A 64 9.68 0.86 12.16
N LEU A 65 10.73 0.07 12.43
CA LEU A 65 10.57 -1.36 12.63
C LEU A 65 9.67 -1.67 13.84
N ALA A 66 9.80 -0.95 14.95
CA ALA A 66 8.93 -1.14 16.12
C ALA A 66 7.46 -0.89 15.75
N VAL A 67 7.17 0.18 15.01
CA VAL A 67 5.82 0.50 14.53
C VAL A 67 5.28 -0.59 13.60
N VAL A 68 6.10 -1.07 12.66
CA VAL A 68 5.67 -2.12 11.71
C VAL A 68 5.50 -3.46 12.42
N GLN A 69 6.28 -3.72 13.47
CA GLN A 69 6.10 -4.89 14.33
C GLN A 69 4.77 -4.82 15.10
N ASP A 70 4.44 -3.68 15.71
CA ASP A 70 3.14 -3.47 16.37
C ASP A 70 1.97 -3.67 15.39
N ALA A 71 2.12 -3.18 14.16
CA ALA A 71 1.15 -3.40 13.09
C ALA A 71 1.00 -4.88 12.70
N ALA A 72 2.12 -5.61 12.59
CA ALA A 72 2.11 -7.04 12.29
C ALA A 72 1.47 -7.88 13.41
N ASP A 73 1.76 -7.51 14.67
CA ASP A 73 1.18 -8.13 15.86
C ASP A 73 -0.34 -7.90 15.93
N ALA A 74 -0.80 -6.69 15.60
CA ALA A 74 -2.23 -6.36 15.50
C ALA A 74 -2.94 -7.16 14.39
N VAL A 75 -2.25 -7.41 13.27
CA VAL A 75 -2.73 -8.28 12.18
C VAL A 75 -2.69 -9.77 12.58
N GLY A 76 -1.87 -10.15 13.56
CA GLY A 76 -1.71 -11.53 14.02
C GLY A 76 -0.90 -12.41 13.06
N LYS A 77 0.06 -11.83 12.32
CA LYS A 77 0.92 -12.55 11.36
C LYS A 77 2.40 -12.31 11.67
N PRO A 78 3.29 -13.32 11.51
CA PRO A 78 4.72 -13.12 11.67
C PRO A 78 5.28 -12.06 10.73
N LEU A 79 6.24 -11.27 11.23
CA LEU A 79 6.97 -10.28 10.45
C LEU A 79 8.36 -10.82 10.10
N VAL A 80 8.66 -10.89 8.81
CA VAL A 80 9.99 -11.19 8.28
C VAL A 80 10.65 -9.88 7.84
N VAL A 81 11.77 -9.55 8.48
CA VAL A 81 12.54 -8.34 8.19
C VAL A 81 13.71 -8.67 7.28
N ILE A 82 13.85 -7.92 6.19
CA ILE A 82 14.91 -8.08 5.19
C ILE A 82 15.68 -6.77 5.08
N ASP A 83 17.00 -6.87 5.09
CA ASP A 83 17.89 -5.72 4.89
C ASP A 83 18.47 -5.73 3.49
N THR A 84 18.52 -4.56 2.86
CA THR A 84 19.19 -4.37 1.58
C THR A 84 19.81 -2.98 1.46
N ASP A 85 20.93 -2.92 0.75
CA ASP A 85 21.63 -1.69 0.33
C ASP A 85 21.27 -1.31 -1.13
N LEU A 86 20.24 -1.94 -1.72
CA LEU A 86 19.88 -1.76 -3.13
C LEU A 86 19.72 -0.29 -3.53
N ARG A 87 19.08 0.51 -2.67
CA ARG A 87 18.88 1.95 -2.93
C ARG A 87 20.17 2.74 -2.78
N ASP A 88 20.99 2.42 -1.79
CA ASP A 88 22.30 3.06 -1.61
C ASP A 88 23.20 2.82 -2.84
N PHE A 89 23.11 1.64 -3.45
CA PHE A 89 23.80 1.32 -4.69
C PHE A 89 23.19 2.00 -5.94
N SER A 90 21.86 2.05 -6.06
CA SER A 90 21.18 2.38 -7.32
C SER A 90 20.73 3.84 -7.43
N ASP A 91 20.29 4.47 -6.32
CA ASP A 91 19.77 5.86 -6.30
C ASP A 91 20.75 6.90 -6.90
N PRO A 92 22.09 6.76 -6.78
CA PRO A 92 23.02 7.68 -7.43
C PRO A 92 22.94 7.67 -8.97
N THR A 93 22.35 6.64 -9.58
CA THR A 93 22.34 6.45 -11.05
C THR A 93 20.96 6.25 -11.65
N CYS A 94 19.96 5.89 -10.85
CA CYS A 94 18.62 5.58 -11.29
C CYS A 94 17.61 5.99 -10.21
N ASP A 95 16.54 6.69 -10.57
CA ASP A 95 15.49 7.05 -9.62
C ASP A 95 14.69 5.80 -9.21
N TRP A 96 14.38 5.67 -7.90
CA TRP A 96 13.66 4.52 -7.30
C TRP A 96 12.40 4.11 -8.07
N THR A 97 11.67 5.07 -8.63
CA THR A 97 10.44 4.80 -9.37
C THR A 97 10.65 3.92 -10.61
N TRP A 98 11.86 3.87 -11.16
CA TRP A 98 12.19 3.04 -12.31
C TRP A 98 12.52 1.58 -11.97
N TYR A 99 12.94 1.30 -10.73
CA TYR A 99 13.44 -0.03 -10.37
C TYR A 99 12.82 -0.62 -9.11
N VAL A 100 11.82 0.03 -8.50
CA VAL A 100 11.06 -0.47 -7.34
C VAL A 100 10.61 -1.92 -7.51
N TYR A 101 10.07 -2.27 -8.68
CA TYR A 101 9.63 -3.64 -8.96
C TYR A 101 10.78 -4.64 -9.07
N ALA A 102 11.96 -4.22 -9.55
CA ALA A 102 13.13 -5.08 -9.54
C ALA A 102 13.55 -5.41 -8.10
N GLY A 103 13.48 -4.43 -7.18
CA GLY A 103 13.73 -4.65 -5.75
C GLY A 103 12.69 -5.57 -5.10
N LEU A 104 11.40 -5.41 -5.41
CA LEU A 104 10.34 -6.27 -4.90
C LEU A 104 10.48 -7.71 -5.41
N VAL A 105 10.78 -7.88 -6.71
CA VAL A 105 10.99 -9.21 -7.32
C VAL A 105 12.25 -9.87 -6.77
N SER A 106 13.37 -9.14 -6.62
CA SER A 106 14.60 -9.72 -6.05
C SER A 106 14.39 -10.20 -4.61
N THR A 107 13.61 -9.47 -3.82
CA THR A 107 13.23 -9.88 -2.46
C THR A 107 12.37 -11.14 -2.47
N ALA A 108 11.40 -11.25 -3.40
CA ALA A 108 10.59 -12.46 -3.54
C ALA A 108 11.45 -13.68 -3.96
N LEU A 109 12.41 -13.48 -4.87
CA LEU A 109 13.36 -14.50 -5.32
C LEU A 109 14.29 -14.97 -4.20
N LEU A 110 14.73 -14.07 -3.32
CA LEU A 110 15.54 -14.42 -2.13
C LEU A 110 14.82 -15.45 -1.24
N LEU A 111 13.49 -15.41 -1.22
CA LEU A 111 12.65 -16.26 -0.37
C LEU A 111 12.15 -17.54 -1.07
N GLU A 112 12.61 -17.88 -2.27
CA GLU A 112 12.08 -18.98 -3.10
C GLU A 112 12.10 -20.38 -2.46
N ARG A 113 12.91 -20.57 -1.42
CA ARG A 113 13.00 -21.84 -0.69
C ARG A 113 11.86 -22.02 0.30
N THR A 114 11.34 -20.93 0.85
CA THR A 114 10.33 -20.93 1.91
C THR A 114 8.98 -20.41 1.44
N HIS A 115 8.96 -19.53 0.45
CA HIS A 115 7.77 -18.87 -0.07
C HIS A 115 7.55 -19.23 -1.53
N ARG A 116 6.31 -19.59 -1.88
CA ARG A 116 5.89 -19.86 -3.27
C ARG A 116 5.29 -18.64 -3.96
N LEU A 117 4.83 -17.66 -3.19
CA LEU A 117 4.16 -16.47 -3.69
C LEU A 117 4.42 -15.30 -2.74
N THR A 118 4.72 -14.12 -3.31
CA THR A 118 4.76 -12.86 -2.59
C THR A 118 3.76 -11.89 -3.22
N LEU A 119 2.86 -11.35 -2.42
CA LEU A 119 1.88 -10.36 -2.82
C LEU A 119 2.45 -8.95 -2.64
N CYS A 120 2.27 -8.10 -3.64
CA CYS A 120 2.59 -6.68 -3.59
C CYS A 120 1.32 -5.89 -3.88
N ALA A 121 1.02 -4.89 -3.06
CA ALA A 121 -0.08 -4.00 -3.36
C ALA A 121 0.25 -3.14 -4.60
N ALA A 122 -0.72 -2.98 -5.48
CA ALA A 122 -0.62 -2.12 -6.64
C ALA A 122 -0.48 -0.65 -6.22
N SER A 123 0.46 0.04 -6.83
CA SER A 123 0.47 1.48 -6.91
C SER A 123 -0.68 1.97 -7.79
N MET A 124 -0.96 3.27 -7.72
CA MET A 124 -1.93 3.89 -8.63
C MET A 124 -1.52 3.77 -10.10
N ALA A 125 -0.22 3.84 -10.41
CA ALA A 125 0.25 3.78 -11.79
C ALA A 125 -0.09 2.43 -12.45
N ASP A 126 -0.11 1.34 -11.69
CA ASP A 126 -0.40 -0.01 -12.21
C ASP A 126 -1.82 -0.15 -12.74
N ARG A 127 -2.76 0.69 -12.27
CA ARG A 127 -4.14 0.70 -12.78
C ARG A 127 -4.20 1.08 -14.26
N PHE A 128 -3.23 1.85 -14.73
CA PHE A 128 -3.18 2.36 -16.11
C PHE A 128 -2.22 1.58 -17.01
N LEU A 129 -1.44 0.66 -16.45
CA LEU A 129 -0.57 -0.20 -17.24
C LEU A 129 -1.35 -1.36 -17.88
N PRO A 130 -1.00 -1.80 -19.10
CA PRO A 130 -1.48 -3.06 -19.64
C PRO A 130 -1.16 -4.24 -18.73
N GLU A 131 -2.03 -5.25 -18.67
CA GLU A 131 -1.82 -6.50 -17.90
C GLU A 131 -0.48 -7.18 -18.22
N ALA A 132 -0.02 -7.06 -19.46
CA ALA A 132 1.25 -7.61 -19.93
C ALA A 132 2.50 -6.92 -19.34
N MET A 133 2.34 -5.78 -18.65
CA MET A 133 3.45 -5.10 -17.96
C MET A 133 3.58 -5.50 -16.49
N THR A 134 2.53 -6.08 -15.90
CA THR A 134 2.52 -6.58 -14.52
C THR A 134 2.64 -8.10 -14.43
N SER A 135 2.73 -8.78 -15.58
CA SER A 135 2.86 -10.22 -15.72
C SER A 135 3.70 -10.58 -16.93
N ILE A 136 4.41 -11.71 -16.90
CA ILE A 136 5.18 -12.19 -18.05
C ILE A 136 4.36 -13.30 -18.71
N ARG A 137 3.78 -12.99 -19.88
CA ARG A 137 2.88 -13.88 -20.62
C ARG A 137 1.68 -14.36 -19.78
N GLY A 138 1.09 -13.45 -19.00
CA GLY A 138 -0.05 -13.75 -18.12
C GLY A 138 0.31 -14.54 -16.87
N ARG A 139 1.61 -14.73 -16.57
CA ARG A 139 2.09 -15.37 -15.35
C ARG A 139 2.67 -14.32 -14.40
N PRO A 140 2.49 -14.48 -13.07
CA PRO A 140 3.18 -13.66 -12.08
C PRO A 140 4.69 -13.62 -12.31
N ILE A 141 5.35 -12.52 -11.93
CA ILE A 141 6.77 -12.29 -12.22
C ILE A 141 7.62 -13.15 -11.27
N GLY A 142 8.44 -14.06 -11.80
CA GLY A 142 9.24 -14.95 -10.96
C GLY A 142 9.88 -16.11 -11.72
N ASN A 143 10.13 -17.22 -11.03
CA ASN A 143 10.70 -18.45 -11.57
C ASN A 143 9.78 -19.67 -11.29
N GLU A 144 10.29 -20.89 -11.45
CA GLU A 144 9.54 -22.11 -11.20
C GLU A 144 9.25 -22.37 -9.72
N ARG A 145 9.95 -21.69 -8.82
CA ARG A 145 9.87 -21.89 -7.37
C ARG A 145 9.00 -20.84 -6.70
N THR A 146 9.06 -19.58 -7.13
CA THR A 146 8.33 -18.47 -6.50
C THR A 146 7.90 -17.44 -7.54
N ALA A 147 6.93 -16.62 -7.17
CA ALA A 147 6.57 -15.45 -7.97
C ALA A 147 6.07 -14.29 -7.12
N LEU A 148 6.15 -13.10 -7.70
CA LEU A 148 5.53 -11.87 -7.24
C LEU A 148 4.23 -11.64 -8.00
N ARG A 149 3.14 -11.36 -7.28
CA ARG A 149 1.86 -10.93 -7.86
C ARG A 149 1.48 -9.56 -7.35
N ILE A 150 1.13 -8.67 -8.28
CA ILE A 150 0.63 -7.34 -7.98
C ILE A 150 -0.89 -7.41 -7.82
N GLU A 151 -1.40 -6.95 -6.68
CA GLU A 151 -2.80 -7.08 -6.27
C GLU A 151 -3.48 -5.72 -6.06
N GLY A 152 -4.81 -5.68 -6.16
CA GLY A 152 -5.58 -4.46 -5.89
C GLY A 152 -5.53 -3.39 -7.00
N ARG A 153 -5.12 -3.76 -8.23
CA ARG A 153 -5.01 -2.84 -9.39
C ARG A 153 -6.33 -2.17 -9.79
N GLN A 154 -7.45 -2.84 -9.51
CA GLN A 154 -8.79 -2.35 -9.89
C GLN A 154 -9.40 -1.41 -8.85
N ALA A 155 -8.84 -1.38 -7.63
CA ALA A 155 -9.36 -0.57 -6.55
C ALA A 155 -8.80 0.86 -6.61
N THR A 156 -9.69 1.84 -6.52
CA THR A 156 -9.37 3.24 -6.22
C THR A 156 -8.73 3.35 -4.84
N ARG A 157 -8.02 4.45 -4.59
CA ARG A 157 -7.46 4.72 -3.26
C ARG A 157 -8.54 4.81 -2.18
N VAL A 158 -9.70 5.36 -2.52
CA VAL A 158 -10.81 5.50 -1.58
C VAL A 158 -11.43 4.14 -1.22
N GLU A 159 -11.59 3.23 -2.19
CA GLU A 159 -12.05 1.87 -1.90
C GLU A 159 -11.09 1.10 -0.99
N LYS A 160 -9.77 1.29 -1.18
CA LYS A 160 -8.76 0.74 -0.27
C LYS A 160 -8.92 1.29 1.15
N LEU A 161 -9.10 2.61 1.29
CA LEU A 161 -9.33 3.24 2.60
C LEU A 161 -10.58 2.71 3.28
N ALA A 162 -11.67 2.50 2.52
CA ALA A 162 -12.90 1.93 3.05
C ALA A 162 -12.69 0.51 3.59
N ARG A 163 -11.97 -0.35 2.86
CA ARG A 163 -11.63 -1.70 3.33
C ARG A 163 -10.74 -1.68 4.56
N VAL A 164 -9.72 -0.82 4.56
CA VAL A 164 -8.80 -0.67 5.70
C VAL A 164 -9.55 -0.21 6.95
N ALA A 165 -10.38 0.83 6.85
CA ALA A 165 -11.19 1.32 7.96
C ALA A 165 -12.16 0.24 8.47
N ALA A 166 -12.87 -0.45 7.56
CA ALA A 166 -13.82 -1.50 7.91
C ALA A 166 -13.15 -2.74 8.55
N SER A 167 -11.87 -3.00 8.25
CA SER A 167 -11.14 -4.14 8.81
C SER A 167 -10.81 -3.97 10.29
N GLY A 168 -10.69 -2.72 10.78
CA GLY A 168 -10.20 -2.42 12.13
C GLY A 168 -8.71 -2.71 12.37
N LEU A 169 -8.03 -3.43 11.48
CA LEU A 169 -6.64 -3.89 11.64
C LEU A 169 -5.63 -2.76 11.73
N ALA A 170 -5.92 -1.64 11.06
CA ALA A 170 -5.02 -0.50 10.97
C ALA A 170 -5.33 0.62 11.99
N ARG A 171 -6.36 0.45 12.83
CA ARG A 171 -6.92 1.51 13.69
C ARG A 171 -5.84 2.26 14.48
N ASP A 172 -4.97 1.50 15.15
CA ASP A 172 -3.99 2.03 16.09
C ASP A 172 -2.55 2.04 15.55
N THR A 173 -2.34 1.54 14.34
CA THR A 173 -1.00 1.29 13.78
C THR A 173 -0.80 1.81 12.35
N LEU A 174 -1.83 2.39 11.71
CA LEU A 174 -1.70 2.93 10.36
C LEU A 174 -0.63 4.03 10.28
N ARG A 175 0.30 3.85 9.35
CA ARG A 175 1.39 4.79 9.13
C ARG A 175 1.50 5.19 7.65
N VAL A 176 1.22 6.46 7.36
CA VAL A 176 1.30 7.02 5.99
C VAL A 176 2.31 8.16 5.87
N CYS A 177 2.74 8.75 6.98
CA CYS A 177 3.61 9.92 6.97
C CYS A 177 5.06 9.57 6.60
N TRP A 178 5.60 10.24 5.58
CA TRP A 178 6.99 10.04 5.18
C TRP A 178 8.00 10.81 6.03
N GLN A 179 7.56 11.83 6.79
CA GLN A 179 8.47 12.68 7.56
C GLN A 179 9.05 11.94 8.77
N ASN A 180 8.32 11.01 9.38
CA ASN A 180 8.75 10.31 10.60
C ASN A 180 9.14 11.29 11.72
N LEU A 181 8.24 12.22 12.08
CA LEU A 181 8.51 13.17 13.16
C LEU A 181 8.53 12.42 14.50
N PRO A 182 9.53 12.67 15.37
CA PRO A 182 9.64 12.00 16.67
C PRO A 182 8.34 12.05 17.47
N GLY A 183 7.95 10.91 18.05
CA GLY A 183 6.74 10.79 18.88
C GLY A 183 5.41 10.78 18.12
N THR A 184 5.42 10.76 16.78
CA THR A 184 4.18 10.69 15.97
C THR A 184 4.27 9.62 14.89
N LEU A 185 3.18 8.88 14.65
CA LEU A 185 3.07 8.01 13.48
C LEU A 185 2.73 8.79 12.22
N ASN A 186 1.82 9.76 12.35
CA ASN A 186 1.39 10.63 11.27
C ASN A 186 1.36 12.09 11.73
N CYS A 187 1.86 13.00 10.89
CA CYS A 187 1.93 14.42 11.24
C CYS A 187 0.64 15.20 10.94
N GLY A 188 -0.31 14.60 10.19
CA GLY A 188 -1.57 15.24 9.80
C GLY A 188 -1.46 16.30 8.71
N THR A 189 -0.29 16.91 8.52
CA THR A 189 -0.13 18.14 7.73
C THR A 189 0.67 17.97 6.45
N CYS A 190 1.41 16.87 6.28
CA CYS A 190 2.11 16.61 5.02
C CYS A 190 1.14 16.09 3.95
N ALA A 191 1.47 16.30 2.66
CA ALA A 191 0.66 15.87 1.52
C ALA A 191 0.16 14.41 1.61
N LYS A 192 0.99 13.47 2.09
CA LYS A 192 0.58 12.07 2.27
C LYS A 192 -0.46 11.88 3.39
N CYS A 193 -0.36 12.64 4.48
CA CYS A 193 -1.36 12.61 5.55
C CYS A 193 -2.65 13.28 5.07
N THR A 194 -2.57 14.51 4.55
CA THR A 194 -3.72 15.28 4.08
C THR A 194 -4.53 14.51 3.03
N ARG A 195 -3.90 13.89 2.01
CA ARG A 195 -4.63 13.07 1.03
C ARG A 195 -5.31 11.84 1.63
N THR A 196 -4.69 11.23 2.65
CA THR A 196 -5.22 10.03 3.31
C THR A 196 -6.43 10.41 4.16
N MET A 197 -6.29 11.49 4.94
CA MET A 197 -7.37 12.06 5.75
C MET A 197 -8.52 12.56 4.89
N ALA A 198 -8.26 13.23 3.76
CA ALA A 198 -9.29 13.62 2.79
C ALA A 198 -10.04 12.40 2.24
N GLY A 199 -9.32 11.34 1.86
CA GLY A 199 -9.94 10.09 1.43
C GLY A 199 -10.83 9.44 2.50
N LEU A 200 -10.37 9.40 3.76
CA LEU A 200 -11.15 8.89 4.89
C LEU A 200 -12.36 9.77 5.21
N ALA A 201 -12.20 11.09 5.18
CA ALA A 201 -13.28 12.05 5.40
C ALA A 201 -14.36 11.95 4.31
N ALA A 202 -13.96 11.75 3.05
CA ALA A 202 -14.88 11.57 1.93
C ALA A 202 -15.81 10.36 2.08
N ILE A 203 -15.43 9.36 2.89
CA ILE A 203 -16.23 8.17 3.18
C ILE A 203 -16.74 8.11 4.63
N GLY A 204 -16.60 9.21 5.39
CA GLY A 204 -17.06 9.28 6.78
C GLY A 204 -16.27 8.41 7.77
N ALA A 205 -15.04 8.01 7.43
CA ALA A 205 -14.21 7.10 8.23
C ALA A 205 -12.97 7.77 8.85
N LEU A 206 -12.89 9.10 8.89
CA LEU A 206 -11.73 9.81 9.44
C LEU A 206 -11.46 9.43 10.91
N GLY A 207 -12.52 9.32 11.71
CA GLY A 207 -12.43 8.93 13.12
C GLY A 207 -12.12 7.46 13.38
N GLU A 208 -12.05 6.61 12.35
CA GLU A 208 -11.76 5.17 12.51
C GLU A 208 -10.25 4.88 12.64
N ILE A 209 -9.38 5.85 12.32
CA ILE A 209 -7.93 5.69 12.38
C ILE A 209 -7.37 6.60 13.47
N ALA A 210 -7.10 6.03 14.65
CA ALA A 210 -6.66 6.76 15.84
C ALA A 210 -5.26 7.40 15.69
N THR A 211 -4.47 6.92 14.73
CA THR A 211 -3.12 7.42 14.45
C THR A 211 -3.10 8.69 13.59
N LEU A 212 -4.26 9.15 13.10
CA LEU A 212 -4.43 10.39 12.34
C LEU A 212 -5.23 11.39 13.18
N PRO A 213 -5.06 12.70 12.95
CA PRO A 213 -5.98 13.69 13.50
C PRO A 213 -7.41 13.44 13.04
N ASP A 214 -8.37 13.73 13.90
CA ASP A 214 -9.80 13.62 13.65
C ASP A 214 -10.39 14.83 12.90
N GLU A 215 -9.62 15.92 12.78
CA GLU A 215 -9.97 17.11 12.02
C GLU A 215 -9.08 17.29 10.78
N LEU A 216 -9.72 17.64 9.65
CA LEU A 216 -9.05 17.89 8.38
C LEU A 216 -9.09 19.39 8.04
N ASP A 217 -7.91 19.98 7.82
CA ASP A 217 -7.79 21.34 7.29
C ASP A 217 -8.17 21.37 5.79
N LEU A 218 -9.36 21.90 5.50
CA LEU A 218 -9.87 22.02 4.13
C LEU A 218 -9.15 23.08 3.30
N ASP A 219 -8.51 24.07 3.93
CA ASP A 219 -7.70 25.05 3.21
C ASP A 219 -6.40 24.40 2.74
N ALA A 220 -5.79 23.56 3.59
CA ALA A 220 -4.65 22.74 3.19
C ALA A 220 -4.99 21.77 2.04
N VAL A 221 -6.20 21.19 2.04
CA VAL A 221 -6.70 20.38 0.91
C VAL A 221 -6.85 21.23 -0.35
N ALA A 222 -7.45 22.42 -0.23
CA ALA A 222 -7.75 23.29 -1.37
C ALA A 222 -6.51 23.85 -2.07
N VAL A 223 -5.38 23.97 -1.36
CA VAL A 223 -4.10 24.42 -1.93
C VAL A 223 -3.17 23.25 -2.28
N HIS A 224 -3.61 22.00 -2.09
CA HIS A 224 -2.79 20.84 -2.42
C HIS A 224 -2.47 20.84 -3.92
N PRO A 225 -1.20 20.88 -4.32
CA PRO A 225 -0.87 21.13 -5.71
C PRO A 225 -1.06 19.84 -6.52
N ALA A 226 -1.91 19.86 -7.53
CA ALA A 226 -2.14 18.74 -8.44
C ALA A 226 -1.03 18.64 -9.51
N LEU A 227 0.24 18.55 -9.08
CA LEU A 227 1.40 18.65 -9.97
C LEU A 227 1.54 17.42 -10.86
N THR A 228 1.45 16.23 -10.27
CA THR A 228 1.64 14.97 -10.98
C THR A 228 0.32 14.40 -11.46
N GLN A 229 0.39 13.49 -12.42
CA GLN A 229 -0.78 12.70 -12.83
C GLN A 229 -1.36 11.93 -11.63
N SER A 230 -0.49 11.45 -10.73
CA SER A 230 -0.93 10.78 -9.51
C SER A 230 -1.69 11.70 -8.56
N ASP A 231 -1.23 12.93 -8.35
CA ASP A 231 -1.93 13.88 -7.49
C ASP A 231 -3.34 14.17 -8.02
N ARG A 232 -3.48 14.37 -9.34
CA ARG A 232 -4.79 14.58 -9.97
C ARG A 232 -5.72 13.40 -9.75
N TYR A 233 -5.26 12.17 -9.97
CA TYR A 233 -6.09 10.98 -9.76
C TYR A 233 -6.53 10.83 -8.30
N TYR A 234 -5.63 11.07 -7.32
CA TYR A 234 -6.03 11.02 -5.91
C TYR A 234 -7.11 12.06 -5.59
N LEU A 235 -6.96 13.29 -6.09
CA LEU A 235 -7.93 14.36 -5.87
C LEU A 235 -9.27 14.04 -6.56
N THR A 236 -9.25 13.55 -7.81
CA THR A 236 -10.45 13.16 -8.55
C THR A 236 -11.21 12.03 -7.85
N GLU A 237 -10.53 10.93 -7.49
CA GLU A 237 -11.18 9.79 -6.80
C GLU A 237 -11.77 10.23 -5.45
N THR A 238 -11.07 11.12 -4.73
CA THR A 238 -11.57 11.66 -3.45
C THR A 238 -12.77 12.59 -3.66
N LEU A 239 -12.76 13.41 -4.72
CA LEU A 239 -13.86 14.31 -5.06
C LEU A 239 -15.12 13.51 -5.40
N GLU A 240 -15.00 12.51 -6.26
CA GLU A 240 -16.10 11.63 -6.64
C GLU A 240 -16.72 10.95 -5.41
N ALA A 241 -15.88 10.47 -4.49
CA ALA A 241 -16.35 9.88 -3.24
C ALA A 241 -17.02 10.91 -2.31
N ALA A 242 -16.47 12.11 -2.18
CA ALA A 242 -17.05 13.17 -1.37
C ALA A 242 -18.41 13.62 -1.92
N GLU A 243 -18.55 13.75 -3.24
CA GLU A 243 -19.82 14.05 -3.90
C GLU A 243 -20.84 12.92 -3.70
N ALA A 244 -20.43 11.67 -3.89
CA ALA A 244 -21.30 10.50 -3.71
C ALA A 244 -21.82 10.34 -2.28
N ASN A 245 -21.02 10.71 -1.27
CA ASN A 245 -21.40 10.64 0.15
C ASN A 245 -21.96 11.97 0.71
N GLY A 246 -22.11 13.00 -0.12
CA GLY A 246 -22.68 14.28 0.31
C GLY A 246 -21.79 15.11 1.23
N VAL A 247 -20.46 14.91 1.21
CA VAL A 247 -19.49 15.67 1.99
C VAL A 247 -19.15 16.99 1.26
N THR A 248 -20.08 17.94 1.33
CA THR A 248 -20.09 19.14 0.45
C THR A 248 -18.87 20.04 0.61
N ASP A 249 -18.42 20.27 1.85
CA ASP A 249 -17.34 21.21 2.13
C ASP A 249 -15.99 20.67 1.64
N LEU A 250 -15.77 19.37 1.80
CA LEU A 250 -14.62 18.67 1.26
C LEU A 250 -14.65 18.65 -0.27
N ALA A 251 -15.79 18.36 -0.89
CA ALA A 251 -15.93 18.41 -2.35
C ALA A 251 -15.62 19.81 -2.89
N ALA A 252 -16.05 20.88 -2.20
CA ALA A 252 -15.72 22.25 -2.58
C ALA A 252 -14.20 22.54 -2.49
N ALA A 253 -13.52 22.06 -1.44
CA ALA A 253 -12.07 22.18 -1.32
C ALA A 253 -11.33 21.43 -2.43
N LEU A 254 -11.71 20.17 -2.70
CA LEU A 254 -11.09 19.34 -3.75
C LEU A 254 -11.26 19.94 -5.15
N ARG A 255 -12.41 20.56 -5.46
CA ARG A 255 -12.61 21.27 -6.73
C ARG A 255 -11.70 22.49 -6.90
N ARG A 256 -11.24 23.11 -5.80
CA ARG A 256 -10.26 24.21 -5.87
C ARG A 256 -8.83 23.71 -6.11
N ALA A 257 -8.53 22.49 -5.65
CA ALA A 257 -7.22 21.87 -5.78
C ALA A 257 -6.96 21.26 -7.17
N LEU A 258 -8.02 20.84 -7.87
CA LEU A 258 -8.00 20.30 -9.24
C LEU A 258 -7.92 21.40 -10.30
#